data_AF-A0A9P1NYR0-F1
#
_entry.id   AF-A0A9P1NYR0-F1
#
_cell.length_a   1.000
_cell.length_b   1.000
_cell.length_c   1.000
_cell.angle_alpha   90.00
_cell.angle_beta   90.00
_cell.angle_gamma   90.00
#
_symmetry.space_group_name_H-M   'P 1'
#
loop_
_entity.id
_entity.type
_entity.pdbx_description
1 polymer ?
#
loop_
_entity_poly.entity_id
_entity_poly.type
_entity_poly.pdbx_seq_one_letter_code
_entity_poly.pdbx_strand_id
1 'polypeptide(L)'
;MNTKIFKTIGFVSLLGMVWVSAIACQKNPQAQNNAIQVAPAGPMPTVTQNPPSLAQPGQGGMNLPRPRDNGDYTRSTHTTWEVTDRDPNGLNCRMANNLSSYNQLLANQGQVTMNIKNWPVVGTIKQGQDFEINLGPAGFGIVYDNENQPWMYVERTDEQGAASNCFVRANHRFVQPIATQNVL
;
A
#
# COMPACT_ATOMS: atom_id res chain seq x y z
N MET A 1 47.08 14.67 -53.38
CA MET A 1 48.32 14.14 -52.80
C MET A 1 47.91 13.28 -51.62
N ASN A 2 47.92 11.95 -51.72
CA ASN A 2 49.04 11.06 -51.32
C ASN A 2 49.65 11.50 -49.97
N THR A 3 49.72 10.69 -48.92
CA THR A 3 50.22 9.30 -48.90
C THR A 3 49.81 8.61 -47.57
N LYS A 4 49.58 7.30 -47.64
CA LYS A 4 49.48 6.38 -46.48
C LYS A 4 50.86 6.23 -45.82
N ILE A 5 50.92 5.90 -44.52
CA ILE A 5 51.92 4.98 -43.92
C ILE A 5 51.29 4.33 -42.66
N PHE A 6 51.32 3.00 -42.65
CA PHE A 6 50.98 2.11 -41.55
C PHE A 6 52.10 2.06 -40.50
N LYS A 7 51.76 1.85 -39.23
CA LYS A 7 52.61 1.09 -38.29
C LYS A 7 51.77 0.39 -37.22
N THR A 8 51.99 -0.92 -37.16
CA THR A 8 51.42 -1.96 -36.29
C THR A 8 51.99 -1.89 -34.85
N ILE A 9 51.39 -2.69 -33.95
CA ILE A 9 51.84 -3.12 -32.60
C ILE A 9 51.13 -2.35 -31.46
N GLY A 10 50.50 -2.95 -30.45
CA GLY A 10 50.36 -4.35 -30.08
C GLY A 10 49.12 -4.58 -29.22
N PHE A 11 48.54 -5.76 -29.37
CA PHE A 11 47.47 -6.30 -28.54
C PHE A 11 48.06 -6.67 -27.17
N VAL A 12 47.63 -6.02 -26.09
CA VAL A 12 47.78 -6.55 -24.73
C VAL A 12 46.40 -6.93 -24.24
N SER A 13 46.08 -8.22 -24.40
CA SER A 13 44.88 -8.83 -23.83
C SER A 13 45.14 -9.02 -22.33
N LEU A 14 44.62 -8.11 -21.52
CA LEU A 14 44.49 -8.32 -20.08
C LEU A 14 43.24 -9.18 -19.85
N LEU A 15 43.46 -10.49 -19.77
CA LEU A 15 42.51 -11.44 -19.20
C LEU A 15 42.32 -11.11 -17.70
N GLY A 16 41.39 -10.22 -17.42
CA GLY A 16 40.84 -10.06 -16.08
C GLY A 16 39.97 -11.26 -15.76
N MET A 17 40.45 -12.15 -14.88
CA MET A 17 39.62 -13.19 -14.29
C MET A 17 38.55 -12.52 -13.43
N VAL A 18 37.32 -12.43 -13.96
CA VAL A 18 36.15 -12.08 -13.17
C VAL A 18 35.78 -13.31 -12.35
N TRP A 19 36.03 -13.26 -11.04
CA TRP A 19 35.51 -14.24 -10.10
C TRP A 19 34.00 -14.04 -9.97
N VAL A 20 33.23 -14.89 -10.65
CA VAL A 20 31.79 -15.00 -10.40
C VAL A 20 31.62 -15.89 -9.17
N SER A 21 31.55 -15.28 -7.99
CA SER A 21 31.12 -15.99 -6.79
C SER A 21 29.65 -16.31 -6.94
N ALA A 22 29.32 -17.58 -7.23
CA ALA A 22 27.96 -18.07 -7.11
C ALA A 22 27.52 -17.92 -5.64
N ILE A 23 26.52 -17.08 -5.38
CA ILE A 23 25.79 -17.10 -4.12
C ILE A 23 24.92 -18.35 -4.16
N ALA A 24 25.46 -19.48 -3.70
CA ALA A 24 24.65 -20.62 -3.36
C ALA A 24 23.76 -20.21 -2.17
N CYS A 25 22.45 -20.42 -2.28
CA CYS A 25 21.54 -20.34 -1.15
C CYS A 25 22.03 -21.30 -0.05
N GLN A 26 22.76 -20.79 0.94
CA GLN A 26 23.07 -21.55 2.14
C GLN A 26 21.76 -21.78 2.88
N LYS A 27 21.26 -23.01 2.75
CA LYS A 27 20.24 -23.59 3.62
C LYS A 27 20.74 -23.46 5.06
N ASN A 28 20.20 -22.50 5.79
CA ASN A 28 20.49 -22.25 7.20
C ASN A 28 20.22 -23.53 8.04
N PRO A 29 21.22 -24.13 8.70
CA PRO A 29 21.01 -25.22 9.63
C PRO A 29 21.40 -24.78 11.04
N GLN A 30 20.53 -24.02 11.70
CA GLN A 30 20.58 -23.84 13.16
C GLN A 30 19.14 -23.78 13.69
N ALA A 31 18.46 -24.93 13.67
CA ALA A 31 17.52 -25.26 14.72
C ALA A 31 18.38 -25.72 15.90
N GLN A 32 18.63 -24.83 16.86
CA GLN A 32 19.14 -25.21 18.17
C GLN A 32 18.04 -25.02 19.21
N ASN A 33 17.79 -26.12 19.90
CA ASN A 33 16.71 -26.31 20.85
C ASN A 33 16.95 -25.47 22.11
N ASN A 34 15.96 -24.65 22.49
CA ASN A 34 15.92 -24.00 23.79
C ASN A 34 15.63 -25.05 24.88
N ALA A 35 16.63 -25.40 25.70
CA ALA A 35 16.39 -26.08 26.96
C ALA A 35 16.08 -25.01 28.03
N ILE A 36 14.79 -24.71 28.22
CA ILE A 36 14.32 -23.95 29.38
C ILE A 36 14.08 -24.95 30.52
N GLN A 37 14.71 -24.69 31.66
CA GLN A 37 14.58 -25.45 32.90
C GLN A 37 13.13 -25.42 33.40
N VAL A 38 12.58 -26.59 33.73
CA VAL A 38 11.21 -26.77 34.25
C VAL A 38 11.20 -26.46 35.76
N ALA A 39 10.45 -25.42 36.16
CA ALA A 39 10.02 -25.20 37.55
C ALA A 39 8.54 -25.61 37.68
N PRO A 40 8.09 -26.09 38.86
CA PRO A 40 6.77 -26.73 39.01
C PRO A 40 5.61 -25.74 39.05
N ALA A 41 4.44 -26.26 38.64
CA ALA A 41 3.22 -25.54 38.30
C ALA A 41 2.57 -24.75 39.45
N GLY A 42 2.22 -23.49 39.16
CA GLY A 42 1.17 -22.74 39.83
C GLY A 42 0.15 -22.22 38.78
N PRO A 43 -1.13 -22.04 39.11
CA PRO A 43 -2.14 -21.67 38.13
C PRO A 43 -2.04 -20.17 37.82
N MET A 44 -1.69 -19.83 36.57
CA MET A 44 -1.84 -18.48 36.01
C MET A 44 -2.97 -18.45 34.97
N PRO A 45 -3.71 -17.34 34.86
CA PRO A 45 -4.93 -17.25 34.08
C PRO A 45 -4.66 -17.33 32.58
N THR A 46 -5.51 -18.08 31.87
CA THR A 46 -5.48 -18.26 30.41
C THR A 46 -5.71 -16.94 29.70
N VAL A 47 -4.65 -16.31 29.19
CA VAL A 47 -4.75 -15.30 28.13
C VAL A 47 -4.82 -16.06 26.82
N THR A 48 -6.02 -16.17 26.25
CA THR A 48 -6.23 -16.75 24.92
C THR A 48 -5.71 -15.78 23.86
N GLN A 49 -4.41 -15.82 23.58
CA GLN A 49 -3.88 -15.22 22.37
C GLN A 49 -4.16 -16.19 21.21
N ASN A 50 -5.14 -15.85 20.37
CA ASN A 50 -5.30 -16.54 19.10
C ASN A 50 -3.99 -16.36 18.30
N PRO A 51 -3.41 -17.44 17.74
CA PRO A 51 -2.20 -17.34 16.94
C PRO A 51 -2.42 -16.46 15.70
N PRO A 52 -1.39 -15.77 15.19
CA PRO A 52 -1.48 -15.05 13.93
C PRO A 52 -1.85 -16.06 12.84
N SER A 53 -3.07 -15.93 12.31
CA SER A 53 -3.58 -16.82 11.28
C SER A 53 -2.70 -16.70 10.04
N LEU A 54 -1.87 -17.72 9.81
CA LEU A 54 -1.24 -17.99 8.52
C LEU A 54 -2.38 -18.14 7.50
N ALA A 55 -2.40 -17.25 6.51
CA ALA A 55 -3.38 -17.28 5.43
C ALA A 55 -3.52 -18.70 4.87
N GLN A 56 -4.68 -19.32 5.09
CA GLN A 56 -5.01 -20.59 4.48
C GLN A 56 -5.29 -20.37 2.99
N PRO A 57 -4.61 -21.10 2.08
CA PRO A 57 -4.93 -21.08 0.67
C PRO A 57 -6.16 -21.96 0.43
N GLY A 58 -7.31 -21.33 0.20
CA GLY A 58 -8.52 -22.01 -0.22
C GLY A 58 -9.78 -21.29 0.25
N GLN A 59 -10.51 -20.75 -0.72
CA GLN A 59 -11.95 -20.36 -0.76
C GLN A 59 -12.07 -18.95 -1.36
N GLY A 60 -12.38 -18.90 -2.67
CA GLY A 60 -12.62 -17.67 -3.44
C GLY A 60 -13.93 -16.98 -3.07
N GLY A 61 -14.07 -16.57 -1.82
CA GLY A 61 -14.94 -15.46 -1.42
C GLY A 61 -14.09 -14.20 -1.42
N MET A 62 -14.59 -13.09 -1.95
CA MET A 62 -13.90 -11.80 -1.79
C MET A 62 -13.71 -11.53 -0.31
N ASN A 63 -12.47 -11.62 0.16
CA ASN A 63 -12.16 -11.24 1.53
C ASN A 63 -12.12 -9.71 1.57
N LEU A 64 -13.24 -9.11 1.94
CA LEU A 64 -13.34 -7.66 2.06
C LEU A 64 -12.33 -7.16 3.11
N PRO A 65 -11.69 -6.01 2.87
CA PRO A 65 -10.81 -5.38 3.83
C PRO A 65 -11.46 -5.26 5.21
N ARG A 66 -10.74 -5.69 6.24
CA ARG A 66 -11.18 -5.52 7.64
C ARG A 66 -10.38 -4.40 8.30
N PRO A 67 -11.02 -3.51 9.05
CA PRO A 67 -10.31 -2.48 9.79
C PRO A 67 -9.53 -3.11 10.97
N ARG A 68 -8.49 -2.41 11.42
CA ARG A 68 -7.83 -2.65 12.71
C ARG A 68 -8.74 -2.25 13.87
N ASP A 69 -8.33 -2.56 15.10
CA ASP A 69 -9.07 -2.21 16.33
C ASP A 69 -9.35 -0.71 16.46
N ASN A 70 -8.46 0.14 15.94
CA ASN A 70 -8.66 1.60 15.92
C ASN A 70 -9.59 2.07 14.78
N GLY A 71 -10.16 1.14 14.03
CA GLY A 71 -11.08 1.39 12.95
C GLY A 71 -10.44 1.67 11.59
N ASP A 72 -9.11 1.71 11.51
CA ASP A 72 -8.42 2.04 10.27
C ASP A 72 -8.29 0.84 9.34
N TYR A 73 -8.47 1.10 8.05
CA TYR A 73 -8.07 0.12 7.03
C TYR A 73 -6.55 0.11 6.85
N THR A 74 -6.04 -1.03 6.39
CA THR A 74 -4.63 -1.23 6.02
C THR A 74 -4.51 -1.51 4.54
N ARG A 75 -3.26 -1.60 4.05
CA ARG A 75 -2.96 -1.86 2.64
C ARG A 75 -3.85 -2.97 2.08
N SER A 76 -4.55 -2.65 1.00
CA SER A 76 -5.49 -3.52 0.32
C SER A 76 -5.44 -3.26 -1.19
N THR A 77 -5.75 -4.30 -1.97
CA THR A 77 -5.97 -4.25 -3.42
C THR A 77 -7.44 -3.96 -3.77
N HIS A 78 -8.32 -3.84 -2.77
CA HIS A 78 -9.76 -3.60 -2.95
C HIS A 78 -10.03 -2.19 -3.43
N THR A 79 -10.78 -2.05 -4.54
CA THR A 79 -10.93 -0.76 -5.22
C THR A 79 -12.25 -0.05 -4.96
N THR A 80 -13.32 -0.76 -4.62
CA THR A 80 -14.69 -0.21 -4.54
C THR A 80 -15.17 -0.02 -3.10
N TRP A 81 -15.66 1.17 -2.79
CA TRP A 81 -16.00 1.59 -1.43
C TRP A 81 -17.27 2.45 -1.41
N GLU A 82 -18.03 2.34 -0.33
CA GLU A 82 -19.20 3.18 -0.06
C GLU A 82 -18.87 4.15 1.08
N VAL A 83 -19.35 5.38 1.00
CA VAL A 83 -19.26 6.35 2.10
C VAL A 83 -20.31 6.06 3.18
N THR A 84 -19.84 5.82 4.41
CA THR A 84 -20.68 5.61 5.60
C THR A 84 -20.62 6.76 6.59
N ASP A 85 -19.89 7.84 6.27
CA ASP A 85 -19.79 9.03 7.10
C ASP A 85 -21.17 9.62 7.40
N ARG A 86 -21.43 9.88 8.69
CA ARG A 86 -22.72 10.39 9.19
C ARG A 86 -22.79 11.92 9.20
N ASP A 87 -21.71 12.62 8.84
CA ASP A 87 -21.75 14.07 8.68
C ASP A 87 -22.75 14.44 7.55
N PRO A 88 -23.77 15.27 7.81
CA PRO A 88 -24.72 15.68 6.77
C PRO A 88 -24.07 16.44 5.60
N ASN A 89 -22.88 17.00 5.80
CA ASN A 89 -22.11 17.65 4.74
C ASN A 89 -21.39 16.64 3.83
N GLY A 90 -21.30 15.37 4.24
CA GLY A 90 -20.62 14.30 3.53
C GLY A 90 -19.15 14.16 3.95
N LEU A 91 -18.52 13.09 3.47
CA LEU A 91 -17.13 12.78 3.68
C LEU A 91 -16.25 13.82 2.98
N ASN A 92 -15.36 14.46 3.73
CA ASN A 92 -14.40 15.42 3.21
C ASN A 92 -13.39 14.75 2.27
N CYS A 93 -13.27 15.28 1.05
CA CYS A 93 -12.28 14.87 0.06
C CYS A 93 -11.22 15.95 -0.11
N ARG A 94 -9.95 15.61 0.11
CA ARG A 94 -8.84 16.56 0.26
C ARG A 94 -7.78 16.42 -0.82
N MET A 95 -7.26 17.54 -1.32
CA MET A 95 -6.18 17.52 -2.30
C MET A 95 -5.16 18.62 -1.98
N ALA A 96 -3.88 18.37 -2.23
CA ALA A 96 -2.86 19.39 -2.05
C ALA A 96 -3.12 20.59 -2.97
N ASN A 97 -2.73 21.79 -2.51
CA ASN A 97 -2.87 23.02 -3.30
C ASN A 97 -2.21 22.88 -4.67
N ASN A 98 -2.83 23.46 -5.69
CA ASN A 98 -2.35 23.51 -7.08
C ASN A 98 -2.16 22.14 -7.75
N LEU A 99 -2.67 21.05 -7.15
CA LEU A 99 -2.68 19.73 -7.76
C LEU A 99 -4.11 19.26 -7.96
N SER A 100 -4.37 18.58 -9.07
CA SER A 100 -5.71 18.13 -9.46
C SER A 100 -5.79 16.64 -9.82
N SER A 101 -4.69 15.88 -9.73
CA SER A 101 -4.68 14.45 -10.06
C SER A 101 -3.57 13.68 -9.33
N TYR A 102 -3.73 12.36 -9.28
CA TYR A 102 -2.72 11.44 -8.74
C TYR A 102 -1.39 11.54 -9.49
N ASN A 103 -1.44 11.64 -10.81
CA ASN A 103 -0.25 11.77 -11.65
C ASN A 103 0.55 13.03 -11.32
N GLN A 104 -0.12 14.15 -11.01
CA GLN A 104 0.56 15.36 -10.56
C GLN A 104 1.19 15.20 -9.17
N LEU A 105 0.55 14.47 -8.25
CA LEU A 105 1.16 14.13 -6.95
C LEU A 105 2.44 13.30 -7.13
N LEU A 106 2.39 12.28 -8.00
CA LEU A 106 3.56 11.45 -8.31
C LEU A 106 4.66 12.27 -8.98
N ALA A 107 4.33 13.14 -9.93
CA ALA A 107 5.29 13.97 -10.63
C ALA A 107 5.99 15.00 -9.72
N ASN A 108 5.33 15.41 -8.62
CA ASN A 108 5.86 16.35 -7.63
C ASN A 108 6.27 15.63 -6.33
N GLN A 109 6.55 14.33 -6.39
CA GLN A 109 6.97 13.56 -5.23
C GLN A 109 8.26 14.15 -4.63
N GLY A 110 8.29 14.33 -3.31
CA GLY A 110 9.39 14.97 -2.59
C GLY A 110 9.27 16.50 -2.47
N GLN A 111 8.39 17.13 -3.24
CA GLN A 111 8.06 18.55 -3.10
C GLN A 111 6.74 18.76 -2.33
N VAL A 112 5.86 17.76 -2.34
CA VAL A 112 4.60 17.76 -1.61
C VAL A 112 4.78 17.10 -0.25
N THR A 113 4.53 17.84 0.82
CA THR A 113 4.42 17.25 2.16
C THR A 113 3.13 16.44 2.26
N MET A 114 3.27 15.14 2.52
CA MET A 114 2.17 14.21 2.73
C MET A 114 1.49 14.43 4.09
N ASN A 115 0.83 15.59 4.27
CA ASN A 115 0.05 15.96 5.45
C ASN A 115 -1.42 16.12 5.06
N ILE A 116 -2.01 15.01 4.59
CA ILE A 116 -3.30 15.00 3.91
C ILE A 116 -4.42 15.53 4.81
N LYS A 117 -4.36 15.25 6.12
CA LYS A 117 -5.29 15.78 7.12
C LYS A 117 -5.45 17.30 7.05
N ASN A 118 -4.38 18.02 6.73
CA ASN A 118 -4.33 19.47 6.71
C ASN A 118 -4.43 20.07 5.29
N TRP A 119 -4.54 19.24 4.25
CA TRP A 119 -4.82 19.73 2.89
C TRP A 119 -6.24 20.30 2.80
N PRO A 120 -6.49 21.26 1.89
CA PRO A 120 -7.82 21.82 1.71
C PRO A 120 -8.83 20.74 1.29
N VAL A 121 -10.07 20.90 1.75
CA VAL A 121 -11.22 20.13 1.25
C VAL A 121 -11.60 20.71 -0.11
N VAL A 122 -11.52 19.89 -1.16
CA VAL A 122 -11.84 20.28 -2.55
C VAL A 122 -13.24 19.85 -2.97
N GLY A 123 -13.90 19.05 -2.13
CA GLY A 123 -15.29 18.64 -2.30
C GLY A 123 -15.68 17.60 -1.24
N THR A 124 -16.89 17.09 -1.35
CA THR A 124 -17.38 16.02 -0.47
C THR A 124 -18.03 14.89 -1.27
N ILE A 125 -18.14 13.73 -0.63
CA ILE A 125 -18.87 12.57 -1.13
C ILE A 125 -19.96 12.26 -0.08
N LYS A 126 -21.22 12.16 -0.50
CA LYS A 126 -22.36 11.99 0.40
C LYS A 126 -22.45 10.55 0.91
N GLN A 127 -23.11 10.39 2.07
CA GLN A 127 -23.38 9.07 2.62
C GLN A 127 -24.17 8.20 1.63
N GLY A 128 -23.81 6.93 1.52
CA GLY A 128 -24.40 5.97 0.59
C GLY A 128 -23.95 6.12 -0.86
N GLN A 129 -23.03 7.04 -1.14
CA GLN A 129 -22.40 7.14 -2.46
C GLN A 129 -21.17 6.22 -2.55
N ASP A 130 -20.97 5.69 -3.74
CA ASP A 130 -19.91 4.76 -4.06
C ASP A 130 -18.75 5.48 -4.76
N PHE A 131 -17.54 4.99 -4.51
CA PHE A 131 -16.34 5.49 -5.16
C PHE A 131 -15.33 4.39 -5.41
N GLU A 132 -14.49 4.63 -6.42
CA GLU A 132 -13.36 3.77 -6.74
C GLU A 132 -12.05 4.47 -6.42
N ILE A 133 -11.11 3.71 -5.86
CA ILE A 133 -9.78 4.20 -5.52
C ILE A 133 -8.74 3.83 -6.57
N ASN A 134 -7.76 4.70 -6.76
CA ASN A 134 -6.58 4.40 -7.55
C ASN A 134 -5.65 3.47 -6.76
N LEU A 135 -5.20 2.38 -7.38
CA LEU A 135 -4.10 1.58 -6.84
C LEU A 135 -2.78 2.23 -7.26
N GLY A 136 -2.00 2.68 -6.28
CA GLY A 136 -0.68 3.23 -6.56
C GLY A 136 0.28 2.19 -7.18
N PRO A 137 1.50 2.58 -7.59
CA PRO A 137 2.42 1.70 -8.32
C PRO A 137 2.75 0.36 -7.65
N ALA A 138 2.60 0.26 -6.33
CA ALA A 138 2.79 -0.97 -5.57
C ALA A 138 1.55 -1.89 -5.53
N GLY A 139 0.46 -1.55 -6.23
CA GLY A 139 -0.79 -2.32 -6.27
C GLY A 139 -1.67 -2.15 -5.03
N PHE A 140 -1.42 -1.16 -4.17
CA PHE A 140 -2.21 -0.91 -2.96
C PHE A 140 -2.87 0.47 -3.02
N GLY A 141 -4.13 0.56 -2.57
CA GLY A 141 -4.92 1.79 -2.62
C GLY A 141 -4.91 2.65 -1.35
N ILE A 142 -4.22 2.20 -0.29
CA ILE A 142 -4.11 2.94 0.98
C ILE A 142 -2.69 3.46 1.18
N VAL A 143 -2.57 4.76 1.36
CA VAL A 143 -1.33 5.49 1.68
C VAL A 143 -1.41 6.08 3.09
N TYR A 144 -0.26 6.41 3.66
CA TYR A 144 -0.17 6.99 5.00
C TYR A 144 0.39 8.41 4.90
N ASP A 145 -0.20 9.33 5.66
CA ASP A 145 0.34 10.69 5.81
C ASP A 145 1.48 10.73 6.86
N ASN A 146 2.03 11.91 7.10
CA ASN A 146 3.10 12.18 8.05
C ASN A 146 2.69 11.98 9.53
N GLU A 147 1.38 11.90 9.82
CA GLU A 147 0.81 11.53 11.12
C GLU A 147 0.43 10.03 11.17
N ASN A 148 0.85 9.24 10.17
CA ASN A 148 0.59 7.82 10.04
C ASN A 148 -0.92 7.47 9.95
N GLN A 149 -1.75 8.42 9.50
CA GLN A 149 -3.17 8.20 9.24
C GLN A 149 -3.35 7.61 7.83
N PRO A 150 -4.18 6.58 7.65
CA PRO A 150 -4.41 6.00 6.32
C PRO A 150 -5.46 6.75 5.50
N TRP A 151 -5.16 6.92 4.22
CA TRP A 151 -5.94 7.66 3.23
C TRP A 151 -6.09 6.88 1.92
N MET A 152 -7.21 7.08 1.24
CA MET A 152 -7.54 6.49 -0.06
C MET A 152 -7.64 7.58 -1.11
N TYR A 153 -6.98 7.41 -2.25
CA TYR A 153 -7.13 8.32 -3.38
C TYR A 153 -8.36 7.93 -4.19
N VAL A 154 -9.39 8.77 -4.19
CA VAL A 154 -10.60 8.61 -4.98
C VAL A 154 -10.28 8.94 -6.44
N GLU A 155 -10.26 7.94 -7.30
CA GLU A 155 -10.07 8.11 -8.74
C GLU A 155 -11.37 8.59 -9.38
N ARG A 156 -12.48 7.91 -9.07
CA ARG A 156 -13.79 8.20 -9.65
C ARG A 156 -14.93 7.94 -8.68
N THR A 157 -16.05 8.59 -8.97
CA THR A 157 -17.37 8.42 -8.36
C THR A 157 -18.37 8.30 -9.50
N ASP A 158 -19.40 7.47 -9.35
CA ASP A 158 -20.41 7.31 -10.39
C ASP A 158 -21.59 8.30 -10.21
N GLU A 159 -21.70 8.98 -9.06
CA GLU A 159 -22.75 9.98 -8.84
C GLU A 159 -22.36 11.40 -9.25
N GLN A 160 -23.34 12.08 -9.87
CA GLN A 160 -23.20 13.48 -10.27
C GLN A 160 -22.98 14.39 -9.04
N GLY A 161 -21.91 15.19 -9.09
CA GLY A 161 -21.58 16.18 -8.05
C GLY A 161 -20.81 15.62 -6.86
N ALA A 162 -20.52 14.32 -6.82
CA ALA A 162 -19.59 13.75 -5.86
C ALA A 162 -18.14 14.12 -6.22
N ALA A 163 -17.31 14.35 -5.21
CA ALA A 163 -15.91 14.72 -5.41
C ALA A 163 -15.06 13.51 -5.84
N SER A 164 -14.15 13.74 -6.79
CA SER A 164 -13.12 12.79 -7.23
C SER A 164 -11.76 13.47 -7.32
N ASN A 165 -10.72 12.71 -7.62
CA ASN A 165 -9.33 13.15 -7.72
C ASN A 165 -8.74 13.72 -6.41
N CYS A 166 -9.16 13.17 -5.27
CA CYS A 166 -8.79 13.65 -3.94
C CYS A 166 -8.72 12.50 -2.93
N PHE A 167 -8.20 12.76 -1.74
CA PHE A 167 -8.05 11.78 -0.68
C PHE A 167 -9.18 11.83 0.34
N VAL A 168 -9.66 10.66 0.71
CA VAL A 168 -10.59 10.46 1.83
C VAL A 168 -9.97 9.59 2.93
N ARG A 169 -10.48 9.72 4.15
CA ARG A 169 -9.92 9.01 5.31
C ARG A 169 -10.29 7.52 5.28
N ALA A 170 -9.30 6.64 5.36
CA ALA A 170 -9.51 5.19 5.34
C ALA A 170 -9.81 4.63 6.73
N ASN A 171 -11.03 4.85 7.22
CA ASN A 171 -11.51 4.35 8.50
C ASN A 171 -12.97 3.92 8.41
N HIS A 172 -13.35 2.82 9.08
CA HIS A 172 -14.70 2.24 9.02
C HIS A 172 -15.83 3.19 9.44
N ARG A 173 -15.52 4.26 10.18
CA ARG A 173 -16.48 5.31 10.54
C ARG A 173 -16.91 6.16 9.36
N PHE A 174 -16.14 6.15 8.27
CA PHE A 174 -16.32 7.01 7.12
C PHE A 174 -16.62 6.25 5.84
N VAL A 175 -16.13 5.01 5.72
CA VAL A 175 -16.21 4.21 4.51
C VAL A 175 -16.28 2.71 4.80
N GLN A 176 -16.89 1.95 3.89
CA GLN A 176 -16.92 0.49 3.93
C GLN A 176 -16.63 -0.13 2.57
N PRO A 177 -15.98 -1.30 2.49
CA PRO A 177 -15.69 -1.94 1.21
C PRO A 177 -16.94 -2.58 0.61
N ILE A 178 -17.13 -2.41 -0.70
CA ILE A 178 -18.24 -3.01 -1.46
C ILE A 178 -17.78 -4.32 -2.09
N ALA A 179 -18.56 -5.38 -1.92
CA ALA A 179 -18.31 -6.65 -2.61
C ALA A 179 -18.53 -6.51 -4.12
N THR A 180 -17.45 -6.61 -4.91
CA THR A 180 -17.50 -6.70 -6.37
C THR A 180 -18.08 -8.05 -6.80
N GLN A 181 -19.38 -8.09 -7.06
CA GLN A 181 -20.00 -9.32 -7.60
C GLN A 181 -19.26 -9.71 -8.88
N ASN A 182 -18.67 -10.92 -8.90
CA ASN A 182 -18.12 -11.50 -10.12
C ASN A 182 -19.30 -11.64 -11.10
N VAL A 183 -19.40 -10.73 -12.06
CA VAL A 183 -20.21 -10.95 -13.25
C VAL A 183 -19.43 -11.99 -14.05
N LEU A 184 -19.88 -13.25 -13.95
CA LEU A 184 -19.38 -14.39 -14.71
C LEU A 184 -19.69 -14.26 -16.20
#